data_AF-A0A8T4Q8Y5-F1
#
_entry.id   AF-A0A8T4Q8Y5-F1
#
_cell.length_a   1.000
_cell.length_b   1.000
_cell.length_c   1.000
_cell.angle_alpha   90.00
_cell.angle_beta   90.00
_cell.angle_gamma   90.00
#
_symmetry.space_group_name_H-M   'P 1'
#
loop_
_entity.id
_entity.type
_entity.pdbx_description
1 polymer ?
#
loop_
_entity_poly.entity_id
_entity_poly.type
_entity_poly.pdbx_seq_one_letter_code
_entity_poly.pdbx_strand_id
1 'polypeptide(L)'
;MEDIAAYMKRELVKYIKQERERGVPPEKIRKALTDAGHHHNLVEEAIDSLHRHKWDVIKAMDEPYKGPVQKELFFDVLNSLVRYIEYSISQGKSIHEIEAILLEYGHSQDAINTAMETVMLRREPISETAESGNGLITVRGMVIGISVLAFVVLLFILSATTATSLFRVFLGLTPTILTLVVSISMVERLHVKSFLAVLPFAFVMIFVFVGAFGGFPIFEGMDIKTLAVINLLISLFYVGIIIGADSIEAAEAFDSGKAEPKQSKGKEEEGEVPSEPEITIEDVAAGKVKESYY
;
A
#
# COMPACT_ATOMS: atom_id res chain seq x y z
N MET A 1 -14.26 -22.25 13.47
CA MET A 1 -13.43 -22.21 12.23
C MET A 1 -13.70 -23.41 11.30
N GLU A 2 -14.15 -24.58 11.79
CA GLU A 2 -14.55 -25.73 10.95
C GLU A 2 -15.80 -25.51 10.07
N ASP A 3 -16.63 -24.51 10.37
CA ASP A 3 -17.98 -24.38 9.79
C ASP A 3 -18.01 -23.77 8.37
N ILE A 4 -17.11 -22.81 8.09
CA ILE A 4 -17.14 -22.04 6.82
C ILE A 4 -16.63 -22.90 5.65
N ALA A 5 -15.56 -23.67 5.85
CA ALA A 5 -15.04 -24.56 4.81
C ALA A 5 -16.06 -25.67 4.45
N ALA A 6 -16.75 -26.21 5.45
CA ALA A 6 -17.82 -27.19 5.26
C ALA A 6 -19.02 -26.58 4.53
N TYR A 7 -19.42 -25.36 4.90
CA TYR A 7 -20.48 -24.62 4.22
C TYR A 7 -20.15 -24.37 2.74
N MET A 8 -18.96 -23.85 2.45
CA MET A 8 -18.55 -23.54 1.06
C MET A 8 -18.37 -24.78 0.20
N LYS A 9 -17.87 -25.88 0.78
CA LYS A 9 -17.85 -27.18 0.09
C LYS A 9 -19.25 -27.59 -0.36
N ARG A 10 -20.26 -27.44 0.51
CA ARG A 10 -21.65 -27.77 0.16
C ARG A 10 -22.18 -26.91 -0.98
N GLU A 11 -21.93 -25.61 -0.96
CA GLU A 11 -22.38 -24.70 -2.03
C GLU A 11 -21.68 -24.96 -3.36
N LEU A 12 -20.36 -25.21 -3.34
CA LEU A 12 -19.62 -25.60 -4.54
C LEU A 12 -20.13 -26.93 -5.09
N VAL A 13 -20.41 -27.92 -4.24
CA VAL A 13 -20.99 -29.21 -4.65
C VAL A 13 -22.35 -29.02 -5.35
N LYS A 14 -23.22 -28.13 -4.83
CA LYS A 14 -24.51 -27.81 -5.48
C LYS A 14 -24.30 -27.12 -6.83
N TYR A 15 -23.47 -26.08 -6.86
CA TYR A 15 -23.19 -25.29 -8.07
C TYR A 15 -22.57 -26.14 -9.18
N ILE A 16 -21.53 -26.92 -8.85
CA ILE A 16 -20.83 -27.80 -9.80
C ILE A 16 -21.80 -28.84 -10.37
N LYS A 17 -22.70 -29.39 -9.56
CA LYS A 17 -23.73 -30.31 -10.04
C LYS A 17 -24.68 -29.62 -11.02
N GLN A 18 -25.17 -28.42 -10.68
CA GLN A 18 -26.11 -27.66 -11.50
C GLN A 18 -25.52 -27.29 -12.87
N GLU A 19 -24.28 -26.81 -12.91
CA GLU A 19 -23.58 -26.49 -14.16
C GLU A 19 -23.30 -27.73 -15.00
N ARG A 20 -23.03 -28.87 -14.36
CA ARG A 20 -22.87 -30.15 -15.04
C ARG A 20 -24.18 -30.65 -15.65
N GLU A 21 -25.31 -30.48 -14.98
CA GLU A 21 -26.65 -30.78 -15.52
C GLU A 21 -27.02 -29.88 -16.71
N ARG A 22 -26.47 -28.66 -16.75
CA ARG A 22 -26.53 -27.75 -17.91
C ARG A 22 -25.60 -28.16 -19.06
N GLY A 23 -24.84 -29.25 -18.91
CA GLY A 23 -23.95 -29.80 -19.93
C GLY A 23 -22.54 -29.20 -19.93
N VAL A 24 -22.16 -28.42 -18.92
CA VAL A 24 -20.81 -27.86 -18.82
C VAL A 24 -19.84 -28.95 -18.33
N PRO A 25 -18.71 -29.19 -19.02
CA PRO A 25 -17.75 -30.19 -18.57
C PRO A 25 -17.05 -29.75 -17.27
N PRO A 26 -16.74 -30.69 -16.36
CA PRO A 26 -16.15 -30.38 -15.04
C PRO A 26 -14.86 -29.55 -15.13
N GLU A 27 -14.09 -29.73 -16.20
CA GLU A 27 -12.81 -29.05 -16.42
C GLU A 27 -13.00 -27.56 -16.70
N LYS A 28 -14.10 -27.19 -17.37
CA LYS A 28 -14.47 -25.78 -17.57
C LYS A 28 -15.03 -25.18 -16.29
N ILE A 29 -15.78 -25.93 -15.50
CA ILE A 29 -16.34 -25.48 -14.22
C ILE A 29 -15.19 -25.21 -13.23
N ARG A 30 -14.25 -26.14 -13.12
CA ARG A 30 -13.02 -26.02 -12.32
C ARG A 30 -12.26 -24.75 -12.68
N LYS A 31 -11.97 -24.57 -13.97
CA LYS A 31 -11.26 -23.39 -14.47
C LYS A 31 -12.03 -22.10 -14.18
N ALA A 32 -13.34 -22.06 -14.44
CA ALA A 32 -14.16 -20.88 -14.18
C ALA A 32 -14.22 -20.51 -12.70
N LEU A 33 -14.31 -21.51 -11.81
CA LEU A 33 -14.33 -21.28 -10.36
C LEU A 33 -12.97 -20.80 -9.85
N THR A 34 -11.86 -21.38 -10.32
CA THR A 34 -10.52 -20.91 -9.95
C THR A 34 -10.21 -19.52 -10.53
N ASP A 35 -10.59 -19.25 -11.79
CA ASP A 35 -10.45 -17.93 -12.43
C ASP A 35 -11.32 -16.87 -11.73
N ALA A 36 -12.47 -17.27 -11.16
CA ALA A 36 -13.33 -16.43 -10.33
C ALA A 36 -12.80 -16.20 -8.90
N GLY A 37 -11.66 -16.80 -8.55
CA GLY A 37 -11.00 -16.60 -7.25
C GLY A 37 -11.38 -17.63 -6.18
N HIS A 38 -12.08 -18.72 -6.53
CA HIS A 38 -12.28 -19.82 -5.58
C HIS A 38 -10.99 -20.63 -5.42
N HIS A 39 -10.68 -20.98 -4.18
CA HIS A 39 -9.45 -21.70 -3.85
C HIS A 39 -9.40 -23.08 -4.49
N HIS A 40 -8.28 -23.36 -5.15
CA HIS A 40 -8.07 -24.57 -5.93
C HIS A 40 -8.38 -25.84 -5.13
N ASN A 41 -7.83 -25.99 -3.92
CA ASN A 41 -8.03 -27.21 -3.12
C ASN A 41 -9.49 -27.43 -2.68
N LEU A 42 -10.28 -26.36 -2.56
CA LEU A 42 -11.69 -26.46 -2.18
C LEU A 42 -12.54 -26.89 -3.38
N VAL A 43 -12.24 -26.32 -4.56
CA VAL A 43 -12.87 -26.70 -5.83
C VAL A 43 -12.54 -28.15 -6.18
N GLU A 44 -11.27 -28.56 -6.06
CA GLU A 44 -10.85 -29.94 -6.28
C GLU A 44 -11.54 -30.91 -5.31
N GLU A 45 -11.57 -30.62 -4.01
CA GLU A 45 -12.23 -31.48 -3.04
C GLU A 45 -13.76 -31.57 -3.26
N ALA A 46 -14.41 -30.51 -3.74
CA ALA A 46 -15.83 -30.54 -4.12
C ALA A 46 -16.09 -31.41 -5.36
N ILE A 47 -15.26 -31.28 -6.39
CA ILE A 47 -15.32 -32.10 -7.61
C ILE A 47 -15.02 -33.57 -7.28
N ASP A 48 -14.01 -33.82 -6.45
CA ASP A 48 -13.61 -35.16 -6.05
C ASP A 48 -14.64 -35.84 -5.16
N SER A 49 -15.26 -35.13 -4.21
CA SER A 49 -16.40 -35.66 -3.45
C SER A 49 -17.56 -36.02 -4.38
N LEU A 50 -17.89 -35.18 -5.36
CA LEU A 50 -18.91 -35.51 -6.36
C LEU A 50 -18.53 -36.74 -7.19
N HIS A 51 -17.28 -36.87 -7.63
CA HIS A 51 -16.82 -38.06 -8.35
C HIS A 51 -16.89 -39.33 -7.50
N ARG A 52 -16.41 -39.28 -6.25
CA ARG A 52 -16.44 -40.41 -5.29
C ARG A 52 -17.86 -40.92 -5.06
N HIS A 53 -18.83 -40.01 -4.97
CA HIS A 53 -20.24 -40.34 -4.75
C HIS A 53 -21.06 -40.46 -6.05
N LYS A 54 -20.42 -40.65 -7.20
CA LYS A 54 -21.09 -40.82 -8.51
C LYS A 54 -22.08 -39.69 -8.84
N TRP A 55 -21.74 -38.46 -8.44
CA TRP A 55 -22.52 -37.24 -8.62
C TRP A 55 -23.83 -37.18 -7.80
N ASP A 56 -23.88 -37.91 -6.70
CA ASP A 56 -24.91 -37.80 -5.65
C ASP A 56 -24.59 -36.61 -4.73
N VAL A 57 -25.40 -35.57 -4.82
CA VAL A 57 -25.21 -34.30 -4.10
C VAL A 57 -25.35 -34.47 -2.60
N ILE A 58 -26.32 -35.28 -2.16
CA ILE A 58 -26.63 -35.45 -0.72
C ILE A 58 -25.43 -36.08 -0.02
N LYS A 59 -24.88 -37.14 -0.61
CA LYS A 59 -23.71 -37.84 -0.05
C LYS A 59 -22.42 -37.01 -0.14
N ALA A 60 -22.25 -36.22 -1.21
CA ALA A 60 -21.10 -35.35 -1.36
C ALA A 60 -21.12 -34.15 -0.40
N MET A 61 -22.31 -33.65 -0.03
CA MET A 61 -22.49 -32.58 0.94
C MET A 61 -22.23 -33.02 2.39
N ASP A 62 -22.58 -34.26 2.73
CA ASP A 62 -22.39 -34.81 4.07
C ASP A 62 -20.93 -35.23 4.34
N GLU A 63 -20.09 -35.31 3.31
CA GLU A 63 -18.68 -35.65 3.48
C GLU A 63 -17.88 -34.43 4.00
N PRO A 64 -17.24 -34.54 5.18
CA PRO A 64 -16.46 -33.42 5.73
C PRO A 64 -15.31 -33.03 4.80
N TYR A 65 -14.94 -31.75 4.81
CA TYR A 65 -13.79 -31.25 4.06
C TYR A 65 -12.49 -31.84 4.65
N LYS A 66 -11.66 -32.46 3.80
CA LYS A 66 -10.44 -33.18 4.22
C LYS A 66 -9.13 -32.43 3.92
N GLY A 67 -9.18 -31.29 3.25
CA GLY A 67 -7.98 -30.49 2.95
C GLY A 67 -7.49 -29.71 4.17
N PRO A 68 -6.23 -29.21 4.15
CA PRO A 68 -5.77 -28.31 5.19
C PRO A 68 -6.68 -27.08 5.22
N VAL A 69 -7.29 -26.78 6.38
CA VAL A 69 -8.08 -25.56 6.60
C VAL A 69 -7.08 -24.42 6.78
N GLN A 70 -6.54 -23.94 5.67
CA GLN A 70 -5.55 -22.88 5.68
C GLN A 70 -6.29 -21.54 5.87
N LYS A 71 -5.78 -20.68 6.76
CA LYS A 71 -6.28 -19.31 6.98
C LYS A 71 -6.49 -18.53 5.67
N GLU A 72 -5.73 -18.87 4.64
CA GLU A 72 -5.80 -18.37 3.25
C GLU A 72 -7.20 -18.54 2.62
N LEU A 73 -7.89 -19.66 2.85
CA LEU A 73 -9.24 -19.90 2.31
C LEU A 73 -10.28 -18.89 2.82
N PHE A 74 -10.13 -18.44 4.07
CA PHE A 74 -10.98 -17.42 4.67
C PHE A 74 -10.70 -16.04 4.04
N PHE A 75 -9.43 -15.70 3.83
CA PHE A 75 -9.03 -14.43 3.22
C PHE A 75 -9.43 -14.32 1.75
N ASP A 76 -9.38 -15.41 0.98
CA ASP A 76 -9.75 -15.40 -0.45
C ASP A 76 -11.25 -15.18 -0.65
N VAL A 77 -12.07 -15.78 0.22
CA VAL A 77 -13.53 -15.62 0.20
C VAL A 77 -13.93 -14.23 0.65
N LEU A 78 -13.26 -13.71 1.69
CA LEU A 78 -13.43 -12.34 2.13
C LEU A 78 -13.06 -11.37 0.99
N ASN A 79 -11.94 -11.57 0.32
CA ASN A 79 -11.50 -10.73 -0.81
C ASN A 79 -12.44 -10.80 -2.03
N SER A 80 -13.11 -11.94 -2.24
CA SER A 80 -14.08 -12.11 -3.32
C SER A 80 -15.39 -11.40 -3.00
N LEU A 81 -15.86 -11.50 -1.76
CA LEU A 81 -17.02 -10.73 -1.26
C LEU A 81 -16.74 -9.23 -1.33
N VAL A 82 -15.57 -8.78 -0.88
CA VAL A 82 -15.12 -7.38 -0.95
C VAL A 82 -15.18 -6.86 -2.39
N ARG A 83 -14.63 -7.59 -3.35
CA ARG A 83 -14.68 -7.20 -4.78
C ARG A 83 -16.10 -7.10 -5.32
N TYR A 84 -16.97 -8.04 -4.96
CA TYR A 84 -18.37 -8.02 -5.39
C TYR A 84 -19.14 -6.83 -4.80
N ILE A 85 -18.94 -6.53 -3.52
CA ILE A 85 -19.56 -5.39 -2.85
C ILE A 85 -19.02 -4.08 -3.46
N GLU A 86 -17.71 -3.94 -3.67
CA GLU A 86 -17.10 -2.78 -4.33
C GLU A 86 -17.69 -2.53 -5.73
N TYR A 87 -17.81 -3.59 -6.53
CA TYR A 87 -18.44 -3.52 -7.86
C TYR A 87 -19.91 -3.13 -7.76
N SER A 88 -20.68 -3.73 -6.85
CA SER A 88 -22.11 -3.47 -6.71
C SER A 88 -22.40 -2.03 -6.25
N ILE A 89 -21.59 -1.47 -5.35
CA ILE A 89 -21.72 -0.06 -4.97
C ILE A 89 -21.30 0.86 -6.14
N SER A 90 -20.32 0.47 -6.99
CA SER A 90 -19.97 1.25 -8.20
C SER A 90 -21.11 1.34 -9.21
N GLN A 91 -22.01 0.34 -9.21
CA GLN A 91 -23.22 0.32 -10.01
C GLN A 91 -24.41 1.06 -9.35
N GLY A 92 -24.18 1.74 -8.22
CA GLY A 92 -25.19 2.54 -7.53
C GLY A 92 -26.18 1.74 -6.67
N LYS A 93 -25.90 0.46 -6.39
CA LYS A 93 -26.75 -0.36 -5.51
C LYS A 93 -26.60 0.06 -4.06
N SER A 94 -27.70 0.04 -3.31
CA SER A 94 -27.68 0.32 -1.87
C SER A 94 -27.08 -0.85 -1.07
N ILE A 95 -26.53 -0.55 0.10
CA ILE A 95 -25.95 -1.56 1.02
C ILE A 95 -26.99 -2.64 1.37
N HIS A 96 -28.24 -2.24 1.61
CA HIS A 96 -29.33 -3.16 1.96
C HIS A 96 -29.67 -4.11 0.80
N GLU A 97 -29.62 -3.64 -0.44
CA GLU A 97 -29.81 -4.52 -1.62
C GLU A 97 -28.65 -5.50 -1.79
N ILE A 98 -27.42 -5.07 -1.51
CA ILE A 98 -26.23 -5.94 -1.60
C ILE A 98 -26.27 -7.03 -0.54
N GLU A 99 -26.62 -6.66 0.70
CA GLU A 99 -26.77 -7.60 1.82
C GLU A 99 -27.86 -8.63 1.55
N ALA A 100 -29.03 -8.20 1.08
CA ALA A 100 -30.13 -9.10 0.72
C ALA A 100 -29.72 -10.11 -0.36
N ILE A 101 -29.00 -9.64 -1.39
CA ILE A 101 -28.51 -10.51 -2.46
C ILE A 101 -27.46 -11.50 -1.95
N LEU A 102 -26.52 -11.06 -1.09
CA LEU A 102 -25.49 -11.94 -0.54
C LEU A 102 -26.06 -12.99 0.44
N LEU A 103 -27.10 -12.62 1.20
CA LEU A 103 -27.87 -13.56 2.02
C LEU A 103 -28.65 -14.57 1.16
N GLU A 104 -29.22 -14.14 0.05
CA GLU A 104 -29.91 -15.02 -0.91
C GLU A 104 -28.94 -16.02 -1.56
N TYR A 105 -27.70 -15.60 -1.82
CA TYR A 105 -26.60 -16.49 -2.23
C TYR A 105 -26.02 -17.34 -1.08
N GLY A 106 -26.59 -17.24 0.12
CA GLY A 106 -26.29 -18.09 1.27
C GLY A 106 -25.05 -17.68 2.07
N HIS A 107 -24.48 -16.50 1.84
CA HIS A 107 -23.38 -16.05 2.70
C HIS A 107 -23.88 -15.83 4.14
N SER A 108 -23.06 -16.18 5.14
CA SER A 108 -23.41 -15.92 6.53
C SER A 108 -23.42 -14.41 6.80
N GLN A 109 -24.32 -13.97 7.68
CA GLN A 109 -24.41 -12.58 8.10
C GLN A 109 -23.05 -12.04 8.58
N ASP A 110 -22.30 -12.84 9.33
CA ASP A 110 -20.98 -12.46 9.82
C ASP A 110 -19.96 -12.26 8.68
N ALA A 111 -19.98 -13.10 7.64
CA ALA A 111 -19.08 -12.96 6.50
C ALA A 111 -19.44 -11.71 5.66
N ILE A 112 -20.73 -11.43 5.52
CA ILE A 112 -21.23 -10.24 4.82
C ILE A 112 -20.84 -8.98 5.61
N ASN A 113 -21.06 -8.97 6.93
CA ASN A 113 -20.70 -7.85 7.79
C ASN A 113 -19.18 -7.60 7.75
N THR A 114 -18.37 -8.65 7.85
CA THR A 114 -16.90 -8.55 7.80
C THR A 114 -16.43 -8.04 6.43
N ALA A 115 -17.02 -8.52 5.33
CA ALA A 115 -16.67 -8.06 3.99
C ALA A 115 -17.14 -6.63 3.74
N MET A 116 -18.32 -6.25 4.23
CA MET A 116 -18.86 -4.89 4.14
C MET A 116 -18.01 -3.92 4.95
N GLU A 117 -17.63 -4.28 6.17
CA GLU A 117 -16.70 -3.52 7.01
C GLU A 117 -15.36 -3.35 6.28
N THR A 118 -14.82 -4.42 5.69
CA THR A 118 -13.59 -4.35 4.88
C THR A 118 -13.73 -3.43 3.67
N VAL A 119 -14.89 -3.41 3.01
CA VAL A 119 -15.17 -2.52 1.88
C VAL A 119 -15.33 -1.08 2.35
N MET A 120 -16.00 -0.83 3.47
CA MET A 120 -16.15 0.52 4.04
C MET A 120 -14.81 1.08 4.48
N LEU A 121 -13.96 0.28 5.14
CA LEU A 121 -12.58 0.63 5.48
C LEU A 121 -11.71 0.92 4.25
N ARG A 122 -12.01 0.30 3.10
CA ARG A 122 -11.25 0.46 1.84
C ARG A 122 -11.83 1.54 0.92
N ARG A 123 -13.14 1.84 1.05
CA ARG A 123 -13.88 2.88 0.32
C ARG A 123 -13.95 4.20 1.07
N GLU A 124 -13.48 4.29 2.30
CA GLU A 124 -13.11 5.58 2.85
C GLU A 124 -12.21 6.28 1.82
N PRO A 125 -12.66 7.37 1.16
CA PRO A 125 -11.69 8.33 0.68
C PRO A 125 -10.81 8.66 1.89
N ILE A 126 -9.53 8.93 1.67
CA ILE A 126 -8.61 9.45 2.69
C ILE A 126 -9.11 10.85 3.11
N SER A 127 -10.24 10.89 3.80
CA SER A 127 -11.10 12.02 4.06
C SER A 127 -12.11 11.64 5.15
N GLU A 128 -11.63 11.08 6.26
CA GLU A 128 -12.24 11.22 7.59
C GLU A 128 -11.25 10.75 8.67
N THR A 129 -10.07 11.38 8.69
CA THR A 129 -9.32 11.61 9.95
C THR A 129 -9.50 13.03 10.47
N ALA A 130 -10.49 13.74 9.94
CA ALA A 130 -11.13 14.86 10.62
C ALA A 130 -12.46 14.31 11.14
N GLU A 131 -12.66 14.34 12.45
CA GLU A 131 -13.90 13.95 13.17
C GLU A 131 -14.08 12.48 13.58
N SER A 132 -13.06 11.90 14.22
CA SER A 132 -13.34 11.01 15.36
C SER A 132 -12.40 11.37 16.50
N GLY A 133 -12.96 12.08 17.48
CA GLY A 133 -12.30 12.68 18.64
C GLY A 133 -11.80 11.67 19.68
N ASN A 134 -11.15 10.59 19.24
CA ASN A 134 -10.28 9.74 20.05
C ASN A 134 -9.12 9.29 19.16
N GLY A 135 -8.15 10.19 19.03
CA GLY A 135 -6.94 9.96 18.27
C GLY A 135 -6.20 8.73 18.77
N LEU A 136 -6.28 7.63 18.02
CA LEU A 136 -5.22 6.65 17.99
C LEU A 136 -4.02 7.37 17.37
N ILE A 137 -3.24 8.01 18.24
CA ILE A 137 -2.00 8.68 17.86
C ILE A 137 -1.11 7.56 17.30
N THR A 138 -0.99 7.49 15.98
CA THR A 138 0.02 6.62 15.35
C THR A 138 1.38 7.07 15.86
N VAL A 139 2.32 6.14 16.08
CA VAL A 139 3.68 6.47 16.54
C VAL A 139 4.29 7.56 15.64
N ARG A 140 4.03 7.47 14.34
CA ARG A 140 4.37 8.50 13.35
C ARG A 140 3.71 9.86 13.63
N GLY A 141 2.40 9.90 13.86
CA GLY A 141 1.68 11.13 14.21
C GLY A 141 2.19 11.75 15.51
N MET A 142 2.57 10.94 16.49
CA MET A 142 3.18 11.40 17.74
C MET A 142 4.54 12.06 17.50
N VAL A 143 5.43 11.40 16.73
CA VAL A 143 6.77 11.92 16.41
C VAL A 143 6.66 13.22 15.63
N ILE A 144 5.80 13.27 14.61
CA ILE A 144 5.56 14.49 13.83
C ILE A 144 5.00 15.59 14.74
N GLY A 145 3.98 15.30 15.55
CA GLY A 145 3.37 16.26 16.48
C GLY A 145 4.36 16.85 17.49
N ILE A 146 5.18 15.99 18.13
CA ILE A 146 6.24 16.42 19.05
C ILE A 146 7.28 17.26 18.31
N SER A 147 7.66 16.88 17.09
CA SER A 147 8.65 17.61 16.30
C SER A 147 8.16 19.02 15.91
N VAL A 148 6.88 19.17 15.59
CA VAL A 148 6.25 20.46 15.30
C VAL A 148 6.17 21.32 16.56
N LEU A 149 5.78 20.73 17.70
CA LEU A 149 5.76 21.43 18.97
C LEU A 149 7.17 21.93 19.36
N ALA A 150 8.18 21.08 19.21
CA ALA A 150 9.58 21.43 19.44
C ALA A 150 10.04 22.58 18.52
N PHE A 151 9.61 22.57 17.25
CA PHE A 151 9.90 23.65 16.32
C PHE A 151 9.29 24.98 16.77
N VAL A 152 8.03 24.98 17.20
CA VAL A 152 7.35 26.18 17.70
C VAL A 152 8.09 26.73 18.92
N VAL A 153 8.44 25.87 19.88
CA VAL A 153 9.24 26.26 21.05
C VAL A 153 10.59 26.85 20.65
N LEU A 154 11.26 26.25 19.65
CA LEU A 154 12.52 26.77 19.11
C LEU A 154 12.36 28.20 18.55
N LEU A 155 11.25 28.53 17.87
CA LEU A 155 10.99 29.89 17.38
C LEU A 155 10.93 30.91 18.53
N PHE A 156 10.26 30.57 19.63
CA PHE A 156 10.19 31.43 20.81
C PHE A 156 11.55 31.60 21.48
N ILE A 157 12.34 30.52 21.59
CA ILE A 157 13.70 30.57 22.14
C ILE A 157 14.60 31.45 21.26
N LEU A 158 14.55 31.30 19.94
CA LEU A 158 15.34 32.12 19.02
C LEU A 158 14.94 33.59 19.09
N SER A 159 13.65 33.90 19.17
CA SER A 159 13.17 35.28 19.34
C SER A 159 13.66 35.89 20.66
N ALA A 160 13.58 35.15 21.76
CA ALA A 160 14.04 35.61 23.07
C ALA A 160 15.56 35.81 23.16
N THR A 161 16.34 34.88 22.58
CA THR A 161 17.82 34.90 22.65
C THR A 161 18.46 35.93 21.72
N THR A 162 17.86 36.18 20.56
CA THR A 162 18.39 37.14 19.58
C THR A 162 17.81 38.55 19.74
N ALA A 163 16.87 38.74 20.67
CA ALA A 163 16.10 39.98 20.83
C ALA A 163 15.46 40.47 19.52
N THR A 164 15.19 39.57 18.58
CA THR A 164 14.50 39.87 17.32
C THR A 164 13.02 39.53 17.43
N SER A 165 12.19 40.26 16.68
CA SER A 165 10.75 39.99 16.67
C SER A 165 10.47 38.59 16.13
N LEU A 166 9.47 37.91 16.71
CA LEU A 166 9.03 36.58 16.28
C LEU A 166 8.74 36.53 14.77
N PHE A 167 8.19 37.62 14.22
CA PHE A 167 7.94 37.76 12.77
C PHE A 167 9.23 37.70 11.94
N ARG A 168 10.32 38.36 12.36
CA ARG A 168 11.61 38.29 11.66
C ARG A 168 12.24 36.90 11.76
N VAL A 169 12.13 36.24 12.91
CA VAL A 169 12.59 34.85 13.09
C VAL A 169 11.80 33.90 12.17
N PHE A 170 10.48 34.07 12.11
CA PHE A 170 9.60 33.31 11.23
C PHE A 170 9.96 33.50 9.75
N LEU A 171 10.17 34.75 9.31
CA LEU A 171 10.65 35.05 7.96
C LEU A 171 12.03 34.43 7.69
N GLY A 172 12.94 34.49 8.66
CA GLY A 172 14.27 33.89 8.56
C GLY A 172 14.25 32.38 8.43
N LEU A 173 13.24 31.71 9.00
CA LEU A 173 13.08 30.26 8.97
C LEU A 173 12.02 29.78 7.96
N THR A 174 11.58 30.66 7.06
CA THR A 174 10.58 30.34 6.04
C THR A 174 10.95 29.11 5.19
N PRO A 175 12.20 28.88 4.77
CA PRO A 175 12.56 27.66 4.05
C PRO A 175 12.29 26.39 4.85
N THR A 176 12.59 26.40 6.15
CA THR A 176 12.35 25.26 7.04
C THR A 176 10.85 25.03 7.24
N ILE A 177 10.10 26.11 7.46
CA ILE A 177 8.64 26.05 7.60
C ILE A 177 8.01 25.47 6.33
N LEU A 178 8.42 25.96 5.16
CA LEU A 178 7.90 25.51 3.88
C LEU A 178 8.28 24.05 3.60
N THR A 179 9.51 23.66 3.94
CA THR A 179 9.94 22.26 3.89
C THR A 179 9.04 21.38 4.74
N LEU A 180 8.77 21.77 5.99
CA LEU A 180 7.92 21.01 6.90
C LEU A 180 6.50 20.86 6.37
N VAL A 181 5.86 21.97 6.00
CA VAL A 181 4.48 21.98 5.51
C VAL A 181 4.32 21.15 4.24
N VAL A 182 5.23 21.32 3.28
CA VAL A 182 5.18 20.59 2.01
C VAL A 182 5.55 19.13 2.20
N SER A 183 6.53 18.81 3.05
CA SER A 183 6.89 17.42 3.34
C SER A 183 5.74 16.67 3.99
N ILE A 184 5.11 17.24 5.03
CA ILE A 184 3.92 16.65 5.67
C ILE A 184 2.81 16.47 4.64
N SER A 185 2.52 17.50 3.85
CA SER A 185 1.48 17.43 2.80
C SER A 185 1.77 16.38 1.73
N MET A 186 3.02 16.24 1.28
CA MET A 186 3.41 15.25 0.27
C MET A 186 3.36 13.82 0.82
N VAL A 187 3.77 13.61 2.07
CA VAL A 187 3.76 12.28 2.68
C VAL A 187 2.33 11.85 3.00
N GLU A 188 1.50 12.74 3.54
CA GLU A 188 0.12 12.42 3.94
C GLU A 188 -0.86 12.35 2.77
N ARG A 189 -0.74 13.26 1.78
CA ARG A 189 -1.73 13.35 0.69
C ARG A 189 -1.29 12.67 -0.60
N LEU A 190 0.01 12.72 -0.92
CA LEU A 190 0.50 12.34 -2.25
C LEU A 190 1.28 11.02 -2.24
N HIS A 191 1.70 10.51 -1.08
CA HIS A 191 2.49 9.28 -0.93
C HIS A 191 3.81 9.27 -1.74
N VAL A 192 4.30 10.45 -2.15
CA VAL A 192 5.53 10.58 -2.93
C VAL A 192 6.71 10.93 -2.02
N LYS A 193 7.65 10.00 -1.87
CA LYS A 193 8.82 10.13 -0.99
C LYS A 193 10.10 10.53 -1.69
N SER A 194 10.21 10.23 -2.99
CA SER A 194 11.45 10.38 -3.78
C SER A 194 12.00 11.81 -3.85
N PHE A 195 11.17 12.82 -3.59
CA PHE A 195 11.55 14.24 -3.68
C PHE A 195 11.73 14.92 -2.33
N LEU A 196 11.45 14.25 -1.19
CA LEU A 196 11.52 14.86 0.14
C LEU A 196 12.92 15.39 0.46
N ALA A 197 13.96 14.64 0.10
CA ALA A 197 15.34 15.04 0.31
C ALA A 197 15.77 16.27 -0.52
N VAL A 198 15.05 16.57 -1.62
CA VAL A 198 15.36 17.69 -2.53
C VAL A 198 14.71 19.00 -2.06
N LEU A 199 13.57 18.92 -1.36
CA LEU A 199 12.81 20.10 -0.90
C LEU A 199 13.64 21.09 -0.06
N PRO A 200 14.44 20.66 0.95
CA PRO A 200 15.32 21.56 1.70
C PRO A 200 16.21 22.41 0.80
N PHE A 201 16.83 21.80 -0.21
CA PHE A 201 17.72 22.49 -1.13
C PHE A 201 16.95 23.46 -2.02
N ALA A 202 15.80 23.04 -2.55
CA ALA A 202 14.97 23.89 -3.40
C ALA A 202 14.50 25.15 -2.66
N PHE A 203 13.97 25.02 -1.44
CA PHE A 203 13.47 26.16 -0.69
C PHE A 203 14.57 27.08 -0.17
N VAL A 204 15.73 26.53 0.23
CA VAL A 204 16.89 27.35 0.60
C VAL A 204 17.43 28.11 -0.62
N MET A 205 17.50 27.48 -1.79
CA MET A 205 17.91 28.14 -3.03
C MET A 205 16.97 29.30 -3.40
N ILE A 206 15.65 29.08 -3.32
CA ILE A 206 14.66 30.13 -3.54
C ILE A 206 14.86 31.28 -2.53
N PHE A 207 15.07 30.96 -1.26
CA PHE A 207 15.26 31.96 -0.22
C PHE A 207 16.53 32.79 -0.40
N VAL A 208 17.65 32.15 -0.74
CA VAL A 208 18.89 32.88 -1.08
C VAL A 208 18.66 33.75 -2.30
N PHE A 209 17.99 33.24 -3.33
CA PHE A 209 17.72 34.00 -4.54
C PHE A 209 16.85 35.24 -4.25
N VAL A 210 15.74 35.05 -3.53
CA VAL A 210 14.81 36.14 -3.17
C VAL A 210 15.45 37.12 -2.19
N GLY A 211 16.19 36.63 -1.19
CA GLY A 211 16.84 37.46 -0.18
C GLY A 211 18.03 38.26 -0.71
N ALA A 212 18.81 37.69 -1.64
CA ALA A 212 19.97 38.36 -2.22
C ALA A 212 19.64 39.28 -3.39
N PHE A 213 18.62 38.94 -4.20
CA PHE A 213 18.31 39.67 -5.44
C PHE A 213 16.96 40.37 -5.44
N GLY A 214 16.07 40.07 -4.50
CA GLY A 214 14.70 40.58 -4.50
C GLY A 214 14.53 42.02 -4.06
N GLY A 215 15.53 42.61 -3.39
CA GLY A 215 15.47 44.02 -2.94
C GLY A 215 14.33 44.33 -1.97
N PHE A 216 13.74 43.32 -1.33
CA PHE A 216 12.59 43.52 -0.46
C PHE A 216 13.02 44.03 0.93
N PRO A 217 12.38 45.09 1.47
CA PRO A 217 12.70 45.65 2.79
C PRO A 217 12.58 44.65 3.95
N ILE A 218 11.76 43.60 3.77
CA ILE A 218 11.56 42.56 4.78
C ILE A 218 12.81 41.74 5.07
N PHE A 219 13.79 41.71 4.17
CA PHE A 219 15.07 41.00 4.34
C PHE A 219 16.19 41.93 4.82
N GLU A 220 15.90 43.22 5.03
CA GLU A 220 16.90 44.20 5.41
C GLU A 220 17.46 43.93 6.82
N GLY A 221 18.79 43.84 6.91
CA GLY A 221 19.50 43.51 8.14
C GLY A 221 19.46 42.04 8.53
N MET A 222 18.98 41.14 7.66
CA MET A 222 19.05 39.70 7.88
C MET A 222 20.32 39.11 7.26
N ASP A 223 21.03 38.27 8.01
CA ASP A 223 22.15 37.49 7.47
C ASP A 223 21.61 36.29 6.69
N ILE A 224 21.29 36.53 5.42
CA ILE A 224 20.71 35.55 4.50
C ILE A 224 21.60 34.31 4.35
N LYS A 225 22.93 34.47 4.39
CA LYS A 225 23.87 33.35 4.20
C LYS A 225 23.85 32.43 5.41
N THR A 226 23.98 33.00 6.60
CA THR A 226 23.93 32.22 7.85
C THR A 226 22.56 31.56 8.02
N LEU A 227 21.47 32.29 7.74
CA LEU A 227 20.12 31.74 7.77
C LEU A 227 19.93 30.61 6.75
N ALA A 228 20.47 30.70 5.55
CA ALA A 228 20.37 29.65 4.54
C ALA A 228 21.01 28.33 5.03
N VAL A 229 22.20 28.41 5.65
CA VAL A 229 22.88 27.24 6.21
C VAL A 229 22.09 26.64 7.36
N ILE A 230 21.63 27.47 8.29
CA ILE A 230 20.81 27.02 9.43
C ILE A 230 19.52 26.35 8.94
N ASN A 231 18.82 26.97 7.99
CA ASN A 231 17.61 26.40 7.40
C ASN A 231 17.88 25.06 6.73
N LEU A 232 18.96 24.93 5.98
CA LEU A 232 19.30 23.67 5.31
C LEU A 232 19.54 22.55 6.31
N LEU A 233 20.32 22.81 7.36
CA LEU A 233 20.62 21.81 8.41
C LEU A 233 19.37 21.36 9.14
N ILE A 234 18.54 22.32 9.59
CA ILE A 234 17.30 22.00 10.31
C ILE A 234 16.33 21.26 9.38
N SER A 235 16.15 21.73 8.15
CA SER A 235 15.26 21.12 7.17
C SER A 235 15.66 19.68 6.84
N LEU A 236 16.96 19.41 6.64
CA LEU A 236 17.47 18.06 6.39
C LEU A 236 17.27 17.15 7.60
N PHE A 237 17.50 17.66 8.82
CA PHE A 237 17.25 16.91 10.05
C PHE A 237 15.77 16.51 10.16
N TYR A 238 14.84 17.44 9.90
CA TYR A 238 13.40 17.15 9.94
C TYR A 238 12.97 16.17 8.85
N VAL A 239 13.45 16.34 7.62
CA VAL A 239 13.17 15.39 6.54
C VAL A 239 13.71 14.00 6.89
N GLY A 240 14.88 13.93 7.52
CA GLY A 240 15.46 12.69 8.03
C GLY A 240 14.56 12.00 9.08
N ILE A 241 14.00 12.76 10.02
CA ILE A 241 13.03 12.24 11.00
C ILE A 241 11.78 11.70 10.30
N ILE A 242 11.24 12.45 9.32
CA ILE A 242 10.02 12.05 8.60
C ILE A 242 10.24 10.74 7.83
N ILE A 243 11.36 10.62 7.11
CA ILE A 243 11.72 9.40 6.38
C ILE A 243 12.03 8.24 7.34
N GLY A 244 12.72 8.53 8.45
CA GLY A 244 13.09 7.54 9.46
C GLY A 244 11.92 7.00 10.27
N ALA A 245 10.89 7.81 10.54
CA ALA A 245 9.69 7.40 11.27
C ALA A 245 8.95 6.24 10.57
N ASP A 246 8.89 6.25 9.24
CA ASP A 246 8.32 5.15 8.45
C ASP A 246 9.14 3.86 8.57
N SER A 247 10.46 3.96 8.78
CA SER A 247 11.35 2.80 8.96
C SER A 247 11.17 2.16 10.34
N ILE A 248 10.90 2.99 11.36
CA ILE A 248 10.58 2.51 12.72
C ILE A 248 9.22 1.81 12.72
N GLU A 249 8.21 2.39 12.09
CA GLU A 249 6.88 1.79 11.97
C GLU A 249 6.92 0.47 11.17
N ALA A 250 7.75 0.39 10.13
CA ALA A 250 7.99 -0.85 9.40
C ALA A 250 8.73 -1.92 10.23
N ALA A 251 9.68 -1.52 11.08
CA ALA A 251 10.39 -2.42 11.97
C ALA A 251 9.49 -2.95 13.09
N GLU A 252 8.64 -2.11 13.68
CA GLU A 252 7.65 -2.50 14.69
C GLU A 252 6.55 -3.40 14.11
N ALA A 253 6.13 -3.17 12.86
CA ALA A 253 5.19 -4.04 12.15
C ALA A 253 5.79 -5.43 11.84
N PHE A 254 7.10 -5.50 11.58
CA PHE A 254 7.84 -6.74 11.37
C PHE A 254 8.01 -7.52 12.67
N ASP A 255 8.41 -6.86 13.76
CA ASP A 255 8.61 -7.50 15.06
C ASP A 255 7.29 -7.95 15.72
N SER A 256 6.19 -7.25 15.46
CA SER A 256 4.85 -7.64 15.92
C SER A 256 4.17 -8.74 15.08
N GLY A 257 4.85 -9.29 14.08
CA GLY A 257 4.34 -10.37 13.22
C GLY A 257 3.16 -9.95 12.33
N LYS A 258 2.95 -8.63 12.12
CA LYS A 258 1.87 -8.07 11.30
C LYS A 258 2.29 -7.76 9.86
N ALA A 259 3.59 -7.75 9.57
CA ALA A 259 4.10 -7.59 8.22
C ALA A 259 4.48 -8.96 7.63
N GLU A 260 3.76 -9.41 6.60
CA GLU A 260 4.32 -10.40 5.68
C GLU A 260 5.57 -9.80 5.03
N PRO A 261 6.63 -10.60 4.84
CA PRO A 261 7.84 -10.13 4.21
C PRO A 261 7.47 -9.70 2.78
N LYS A 262 7.51 -8.40 2.50
CA LYS A 262 7.78 -7.97 1.14
C LYS A 262 9.11 -8.61 0.79
N GLN A 263 9.07 -9.62 -0.08
CA GLN A 263 10.24 -10.06 -0.82
C GLN A 263 10.87 -8.79 -1.40
N SER A 264 11.90 -8.31 -0.71
CA SER A 264 12.97 -7.57 -1.34
C SER A 264 13.40 -8.44 -2.51
N LYS A 265 12.98 -8.05 -3.71
CA LYS A 265 13.72 -8.38 -4.93
C LYS A 265 15.04 -7.60 -4.85
N GLY A 266 15.88 -8.01 -3.90
CA GLY A 266 17.31 -7.83 -3.99
C GLY A 266 17.75 -8.72 -5.13
N LYS A 267 18.02 -8.10 -6.28
CA LYS A 267 18.96 -8.70 -7.23
C LYS A 267 20.34 -8.56 -6.60
N GLU A 268 20.72 -9.53 -5.77
CA GLU A 268 22.09 -10.00 -5.73
C GLU A 268 22.24 -10.93 -6.94
N GLU A 269 22.70 -10.37 -8.06
CA GLU A 269 23.40 -11.12 -9.11
C GLU A 269 24.85 -10.64 -9.07
N GLU A 270 25.61 -11.14 -8.10
CA GLU A 270 27.04 -11.38 -8.34
C GLU A 270 27.16 -12.76 -8.99
N GLY A 271 27.78 -12.82 -10.16
CA GLY A 271 28.27 -14.07 -10.75
C GLY A 271 27.75 -14.41 -12.15
N GLU A 272 28.20 -13.65 -13.15
CA GLU A 272 28.78 -14.10 -14.44
C GLU A 272 28.50 -13.06 -15.52
N VAL A 273 29.50 -12.22 -15.77
CA VAL A 273 29.60 -11.46 -17.02
C VAL A 273 29.76 -12.50 -18.13
N PRO A 274 28.86 -12.57 -19.13
CA PRO A 274 29.17 -13.30 -20.34
C PRO A 274 30.28 -12.50 -21.01
N SER A 275 31.50 -13.05 -20.98
CA SER A 275 32.62 -12.55 -21.77
C SER A 275 32.15 -12.35 -23.22
N GLU A 276 32.21 -11.11 -23.69
CA GLU A 276 32.09 -10.80 -25.11
C GLU A 276 33.04 -11.72 -25.89
N PRO A 277 32.63 -12.34 -27.01
CA PRO A 277 33.57 -13.04 -27.85
C PRO A 277 34.55 -12.02 -28.41
N GLU A 278 35.79 -12.10 -27.92
CA GLU A 278 36.94 -11.35 -28.42
C GLU A 278 37.17 -11.77 -29.88
N ILE A 279 36.69 -10.95 -30.82
CA ILE A 279 36.93 -11.15 -32.25
C ILE A 279 38.42 -10.88 -32.47
N THR A 280 39.20 -11.95 -32.62
CA THR A 280 40.62 -11.85 -32.93
C THR A 280 40.80 -11.53 -34.42
N ILE A 281 41.92 -10.88 -34.76
CA ILE A 281 42.26 -10.45 -36.13
C ILE A 281 42.31 -11.65 -37.11
N GLU A 282 42.43 -12.88 -36.61
CA GLU A 282 42.37 -14.10 -37.42
C GLU A 282 40.96 -14.45 -37.93
N ASP A 283 39.89 -14.05 -37.23
CA ASP A 283 38.50 -14.34 -37.63
C ASP A 283 38.01 -13.49 -38.81
N VAL A 284 38.62 -12.31 -39.01
CA VAL A 284 38.35 -11.43 -40.17
C VAL A 284 39.01 -11.99 -41.44
N ALA A 285 40.13 -12.70 -41.32
CA ALA A 285 40.81 -13.35 -42.45
C ALA A 285 40.08 -14.61 -42.95
N ALA A 286 39.22 -15.21 -42.11
CA ALA A 286 38.47 -16.43 -42.44
C ALA A 286 37.07 -16.18 -43.06
N GLY A 287 36.66 -14.93 -43.28
CA GLY A 287 35.46 -14.58 -44.06
C GLY A 287 34.13 -15.04 -43.47
N LYS A 288 34.01 -15.13 -42.14
CA LYS A 288 32.83 -15.69 -41.45
C LYS A 288 31.87 -14.68 -40.80
N VAL A 289 31.84 -13.43 -41.24
CA VAL A 289 30.79 -12.49 -40.81
C VAL A 289 29.98 -12.04 -42.04
N LYS A 290 28.74 -12.53 -42.14
CA LYS A 290 27.75 -11.99 -43.09
C LYS A 290 27.10 -10.77 -42.45
N GLU A 291 27.40 -9.60 -42.98
CA GLU A 291 26.60 -8.39 -42.75
C GLU A 291 25.19 -8.60 -43.32
N SER A 292 24.18 -8.26 -42.51
CA SER A 292 22.81 -8.06 -42.97
C SER A 292 22.25 -6.85 -42.26
N TYR A 293 22.51 -5.69 -42.86
CA TYR A 293 21.72 -4.48 -42.66
C TYR A 293 20.27 -4.75 -43.08
N TYR A 294 19.32 -4.54 -42.16
CA TYR A 294 18.09 -3.76 -42.33
C TYR A 294 17.35 -3.67 -40.98
#